data_AF-A0A7V8NP79-F1
#
_entry.id   AF-A0A7V8NP79-F1
#
_cell.length_a   1.000
_cell.length_b   1.000
_cell.length_c   1.000
_cell.angle_alpha   90.00
_cell.angle_beta   90.00
_cell.angle_gamma   90.00
#
_symmetry.space_group_name_H-M   'P 1'
#
loop_
_entity.id
_entity.type
_entity.pdbx_description
1 polymer ?
#
loop_
_entity_poly.entity_id
_entity_poly.type
_entity_poly.pdbx_seq_one_letter_code
_entity_poly.pdbx_strand_id
1 'polypeptide(L)' 'DILTGSLPDGRAYSDGADHTCKNWTSGSDGTAQLGHFDRTGGGNTSWNSAHPSRGCSQENLVSTGGAGLLYCFAIN' A
#
# COMPACT_ATOMS: atom_id res chain seq x y z
N ASP A 1 2.42 1.95 -8.02
CA ASP A 1 1.82 1.77 -6.68
C ASP A 1 2.70 2.30 -5.56
N ILE A 2 2.07 2.84 -4.52
CA ILE A 2 2.69 3.44 -3.33
C ILE A 2 2.15 2.74 -2.07
N LEU A 3 3.02 2.42 -1.11
CA LEU A 3 2.66 1.85 0.18
C LEU A 3 1.91 2.89 1.02
N THR A 4 0.69 2.55 1.46
CA THR A 4 -0.14 3.46 2.28
C THR A 4 -0.76 2.76 3.48
N GLY A 5 -1.28 1.55 3.32
CA GLY A 5 -1.92 0.79 4.41
C GLY A 5 -3.20 1.42 4.96
N SER A 6 -3.87 2.25 4.16
CA SER A 6 -5.00 3.07 4.61
C SER A 6 -6.29 2.80 3.84
N LEU A 7 -7.41 3.06 4.49
CA LEU A 7 -8.70 3.27 3.85
C LEU A 7 -8.68 4.53 2.96
N PRO A 8 -9.62 4.71 2.02
CA PRO A 8 -9.67 5.90 1.16
C PRO A 8 -9.77 7.22 1.92
N ASP A 9 -10.36 7.22 3.13
CA ASP A 9 -10.46 8.39 4.01
C ASP A 9 -9.18 8.66 4.81
N GLY A 10 -8.12 7.88 4.59
CA GLY A 10 -6.82 8.02 5.24
C GLY A 10 -6.70 7.37 6.61
N ARG A 11 -7.75 6.68 7.10
CA ARG A 11 -7.67 5.93 8.36
C ARG A 11 -6.95 4.60 8.18
N ALA A 12 -6.36 4.11 9.26
CA ALA A 12 -5.89 2.74 9.33
C ALA A 12 -7.07 1.75 9.23
N TYR A 13 -6.82 0.58 8.66
CA TYR A 13 -7.75 -0.54 8.76
C TYR A 13 -7.90 -0.99 10.21
N SER A 14 -9.11 -1.41 10.58
CA SER A 14 -9.44 -1.93 11.92
C SER A 14 -10.00 -3.35 11.86
N ASP A 15 -9.88 -4.02 10.72
CA ASP A 15 -10.23 -5.42 10.59
C ASP A 15 -9.09 -6.32 11.10
N GLY A 16 -9.29 -7.63 11.08
CA GLY A 16 -8.28 -8.60 11.51
C GLY A 16 -7.22 -8.93 10.46
N ALA A 17 -7.26 -8.30 9.28
CA ALA A 17 -6.33 -8.58 8.19
C ALA A 17 -5.12 -7.64 8.24
N ASP A 18 -3.99 -8.11 7.72
CA ASP A 18 -2.78 -7.31 7.64
C ASP A 18 -2.75 -6.52 6.32
N HIS A 19 -2.84 -5.19 6.46
CA HIS A 19 -2.79 -4.23 5.37
C HIS A 19 -1.50 -3.40 5.39
N THR A 20 -0.50 -3.80 6.16
CA THR A 20 0.71 -2.99 6.43
C THR A 20 1.99 -3.81 6.50
N CYS A 21 1.99 -5.08 6.09
CA CYS A 21 3.17 -5.96 6.24
C CYS A 21 3.66 -6.05 7.70
N LYS A 22 2.74 -6.42 8.59
CA LYS A 22 2.90 -6.50 10.05
C LYS A 22 3.34 -5.16 10.64
N ASN A 23 2.53 -4.13 10.45
CA ASN A 23 2.83 -2.77 10.92
C ASN A 23 4.22 -2.29 10.45
N TRP A 24 4.54 -2.56 9.18
CA TRP A 24 5.77 -2.18 8.49
C TRP A 24 7.04 -2.81 9.08
N THR A 25 6.92 -3.99 9.72
CA THR A 25 8.06 -4.71 10.31
C THR A 25 8.46 -5.98 9.56
N SER A 26 7.70 -6.39 8.54
CA SER A 26 8.00 -7.57 7.73
C SER A 26 8.28 -7.22 6.27
N GLY A 27 9.35 -7.83 5.73
CA GLY A 27 9.66 -7.84 4.29
C GLY A 27 9.26 -9.14 3.59
N SER A 28 8.44 -9.99 4.20
CA SER A 28 8.04 -11.29 3.64
C SER A 28 6.56 -11.57 3.81
N ASP A 29 6.05 -11.44 5.03
CA ASP A 29 4.74 -11.95 5.40
C ASP A 29 3.68 -10.86 5.28
N GLY A 30 2.49 -11.25 4.82
CA GLY A 30 1.32 -10.38 4.73
C GLY A 30 1.23 -9.63 3.41
N THR A 31 0.42 -8.58 3.42
CA THR A 31 0.20 -7.66 2.31
C THR A 31 0.12 -6.23 2.81
N ALA A 32 0.36 -5.27 1.93
CA ALA A 32 0.08 -3.86 2.18
C ALA A 32 -1.06 -3.37 1.28
N GLN A 33 -1.95 -2.52 1.81
CA GLN A 33 -2.84 -1.74 0.95
C GLN A 33 -2.03 -0.65 0.24
N LEU A 34 -2.23 -0.52 -1.07
CA LEU A 34 -1.48 0.38 -1.94
C LEU A 34 -2.39 1.45 -2.54
N GLY A 35 -1.80 2.56 -2.98
CA GLY A 35 -2.47 3.58 -3.80
C GLY A 35 -1.73 3.90 -5.11
N HIS A 36 -2.42 4.54 -6.05
CA HIS A 36 -1.86 4.96 -7.33
C HIS A 36 -1.46 6.44 -7.33
N PHE A 37 -0.16 6.73 -7.43
CA PHE A 37 0.35 8.12 -7.38
C PHE A 37 -0.16 9.00 -8.53
N ASP A 38 -0.38 8.39 -9.70
CA ASP A 38 -0.87 9.02 -10.92
C ASP A 38 -2.39 8.95 -11.05
N ARG A 39 -3.06 8.21 -10.16
CA ARG A 39 -4.52 8.02 -10.14
C ARG A 39 -5.05 7.42 -11.44
N THR A 40 -4.32 6.48 -12.04
CA THR A 40 -4.76 5.77 -13.25
C THR A 40 -4.74 4.24 -13.06
N GLY A 41 -5.39 3.50 -13.96
CA GLY A 41 -5.40 2.02 -13.96
C GLY A 41 -6.38 1.37 -12.98
N GLY A 42 -6.44 0.03 -13.02
CA GLY A 42 -6.95 -0.82 -11.92
C GLY A 42 -8.43 -0.73 -11.54
N GLY A 43 -9.26 0.07 -12.23
CA GLY A 43 -10.66 0.33 -11.89
C GLY A 43 -10.85 1.26 -10.68
N ASN A 44 -10.06 1.08 -9.62
CA ASN A 44 -9.97 1.98 -8.48
C ASN A 44 -8.73 2.89 -8.60
N THR A 45 -8.95 4.19 -8.78
CA THR A 45 -7.89 5.20 -9.00
C THR A 45 -7.50 5.96 -7.74
N SER A 46 -7.85 5.45 -6.56
CA SER A 46 -7.50 6.08 -5.29
C SER A 46 -5.99 6.22 -5.11
N TRP A 47 -5.55 7.39 -4.67
CA TRP A 47 -4.14 7.68 -4.46
C TRP A 47 -3.56 6.99 -3.21
N ASN A 48 -4.41 6.57 -2.28
CA ASN A 48 -4.02 5.97 -1.00
C ASN A 48 -4.70 4.63 -0.69
N SER A 49 -5.62 4.14 -1.52
CA SER A 49 -6.32 2.88 -1.27
C SER A 49 -6.96 2.31 -2.54
N ALA A 50 -6.13 1.82 -3.46
CA ALA A 50 -6.51 1.22 -4.72
C ALA A 50 -6.76 -0.30 -4.58
N HIS A 51 -5.74 -1.05 -4.14
CA HIS A 51 -5.76 -2.50 -4.03
C HIS A 51 -4.63 -3.02 -3.12
N PRO A 52 -4.69 -4.30 -2.67
CA PRO A 52 -3.59 -4.92 -1.93
C PRO A 52 -2.37 -5.22 -2.83
N SER A 53 -1.19 -5.29 -2.23
CA SER A 53 0.03 -5.82 -2.84
C SER A 53 -0.05 -7.34 -3.04
N ARG A 54 0.73 -7.90 -3.96
CA ARG A 54 0.96 -9.36 -4.04
C ARG A 54 1.67 -9.96 -2.81
N GLY A 55 2.35 -9.13 -2.03
CA GLY A 55 3.08 -9.51 -0.83
C GLY A 55 4.09 -8.44 -0.44
N CYS A 56 4.79 -8.66 0.67
CA CYS A 56 5.64 -7.65 1.32
C CYS A 56 7.11 -7.66 0.89
N SER A 57 7.56 -8.68 0.14
CA SER A 57 8.93 -8.69 -0.40
C SER A 57 9.10 -7.72 -1.55
N GLN A 58 10.33 -7.29 -1.80
CA GLN A 58 10.63 -6.38 -2.90
C GLN A 58 10.18 -6.96 -4.25
N GLU A 59 10.40 -8.25 -4.48
CA GLU A 59 10.00 -8.95 -5.70
C GLU A 59 8.47 -8.92 -5.86
N ASN A 60 7.73 -9.09 -4.77
CA ASN A 60 6.26 -9.04 -4.78
C ASN A 60 5.73 -7.62 -5.03
N LEU A 61 6.38 -6.60 -4.48
CA LEU A 61 6.02 -5.20 -4.72
C LEU A 61 6.25 -4.83 -6.20
N VAL A 62 7.37 -5.26 -6.78
CA VAL A 62 7.66 -5.12 -8.22
C VAL A 62 6.64 -5.87 -9.07
N SER A 63 6.35 -7.12 -8.70
CA SER A 63 5.37 -7.98 -9.39
C SER A 63 3.94 -7.42 -9.34
N THR A 64 3.63 -6.57 -8.37
CA THR A 64 2.35 -5.85 -8.29
C THR A 64 2.28 -4.70 -9.30
N GLY A 65 3.41 -4.05 -9.59
CA GLY A 65 3.49 -2.82 -10.41
C GLY A 65 4.09 -1.62 -9.66
N GLY A 66 4.57 -1.81 -8.43
CA GLY A 66 5.25 -0.79 -7.63
C GLY A 66 6.76 -1.02 -7.51
N ALA A 67 7.40 -0.29 -6.60
CA ALA A 67 8.82 -0.48 -6.27
C ALA A 67 9.09 -0.37 -4.75
N GLY A 68 8.04 -0.45 -3.92
CA GLY A 68 8.14 -0.22 -2.47
C GLY A 68 8.31 1.25 -2.08
N LEU A 69 7.78 2.16 -2.89
CA LEU A 69 7.81 3.59 -2.61
C LEU A 69 6.77 3.98 -1.55
N LEU A 70 7.05 5.04 -0.80
CA LEU A 70 6.16 5.64 0.20
C LEU A 70 6.17 7.17 0.11
N TYR A 71 5.14 7.81 0.67
CA TYR A 71 5.09 9.26 0.80
C TYR A 71 5.75 9.73 2.10
N CYS A 72 6.49 10.84 2.01
CA CYS A 72 6.94 11.61 3.17
C CYS A 72 6.29 12.99 3.10
N PHE A 73 5.55 13.37 4.14
CA PHE A 73 4.86 14.66 4.21
C PHE A 73 5.65 15.63 5.10
N ALA A 74 5.75 16.89 4.69
CA ALA A 74 6.36 17.93 5.50
C ALA A 74 5.50 18.25 6.72
N ILE A 75 6.14 18.71 7.80
CA ILE A 75 5.44 19.28 8.96
C ILE A 75 4.88 20.68 8.60
N ASN A 76 3.72 21.03 9.17
CA ASN A 76 3.09 22.34 9.02
C ASN A 76 3.62 23.35 10.04
#